data_AF-A0A6P0TIT4-F1
#
_entry.id   AF-A0A6P0TIT4-F1
#
_cell.length_a   1.000
_cell.length_b   1.000
_cell.length_c   1.000
_cell.angle_alpha   90.00
_cell.angle_beta   90.00
_cell.angle_gamma   90.00
#
_symmetry.space_group_name_H-M   'P 1'
#
loop_
_entity.id
_entity.type
_entity.pdbx_description
1 polymer ?
#
loop_
_entity_poly.entity_id
_entity_poly.type
_entity_poly.pdbx_seq_one_letter_code
_entity_poly.pdbx_strand_id
1 'polypeptide(L)'
;LNDGQIDALMAMVADGNKRMDIVNRLTGNASTIVASAARSLFAEQPQLIAPGGNAYTSRRMAACLRDMEIILRYITYSMFTGDASVLDDRCLNGLRETYLALGTPGASVAVGVDKMKAAAIAIANDGNGITPGDCSNLISELGTYFDRAAQAVA
;
A
#
# COMPACT_ATOMS: atom_id res chain seq x y z
N LEU A 1 11.67 28.65 5.79
CA LEU A 1 11.60 28.39 4.34
C LEU A 1 12.75 29.14 3.69
N ASN A 2 13.70 28.42 3.10
CA ASN A 2 14.77 28.96 2.26
C ASN A 2 14.45 28.68 0.77
N ASP A 3 15.23 29.25 -0.14
CA ASP A 3 14.96 29.14 -1.59
C ASP A 3 14.89 27.67 -2.06
N GLY A 4 15.81 26.82 -1.60
CA GLY A 4 15.78 25.38 -1.94
C GLY A 4 14.54 24.64 -1.43
N GLN A 5 13.99 25.03 -0.28
CA GLN A 5 12.72 24.49 0.23
C GLN A 5 11.52 24.95 -0.60
N ILE A 6 11.55 26.19 -1.11
CA ILE A 6 10.51 26.70 -2.02
C ILE A 6 10.59 25.98 -3.37
N ASP A 7 11.78 25.78 -3.92
CA ASP A 7 11.99 25.03 -5.16
C ASP A 7 11.46 23.59 -5.08
N ALA A 8 11.71 22.91 -3.96
CA ALA A 8 11.17 21.57 -3.73
C ALA A 8 9.62 21.54 -3.69
N LEU A 9 9.00 22.54 -3.05
CA LEU A 9 7.53 22.67 -3.03
C LEU A 9 6.98 23.01 -4.42
N MET A 10 7.66 23.86 -5.19
CA MET A 10 7.27 24.14 -6.57
C MET A 10 7.35 22.90 -7.46
N ALA A 11 8.37 22.05 -7.28
CA ALA A 11 8.46 20.76 -7.98
C ALA A 11 7.29 19.83 -7.62
N MET A 12 6.90 19.77 -6.34
CA MET A 12 5.73 18.99 -5.91
C MET A 12 4.43 19.49 -6.58
N VAL A 13 4.25 20.81 -6.69
CA VAL A 13 3.09 21.41 -7.36
C VAL A 13 3.12 21.11 -8.87
N ALA A 14 4.28 21.15 -9.51
CA ALA A 14 4.43 20.85 -10.93
C ALA A 14 4.04 19.40 -11.27
N ASP A 15 4.36 18.44 -10.40
CA ASP A 15 3.96 17.03 -10.53
C ASP A 15 2.56 16.71 -9.95
N GLY A 16 1.83 17.72 -9.47
CA GLY A 16 0.55 17.55 -8.77
C GLY A 16 -0.52 16.80 -9.58
N ASN A 17 -0.62 17.06 -10.89
CA ASN A 17 -1.58 16.35 -11.74
C ASN A 17 -1.25 14.86 -11.85
N LYS A 18 0.02 14.51 -12.06
CA LYS A 18 0.48 13.12 -12.12
C LYS A 18 0.25 12.40 -10.79
N ARG A 19 0.48 13.09 -9.67
CA ARG A 19 0.18 12.57 -8.32
C ARG A 19 -1.31 12.23 -8.18
N MET A 20 -2.19 13.13 -8.62
CA MET A 20 -3.64 12.89 -8.60
C MET A 20 -4.05 11.73 -9.49
N ASP A 21 -3.42 11.56 -10.66
CA ASP A 21 -3.69 10.42 -11.52
C ASP A 21 -3.34 9.09 -10.85
N ILE A 22 -2.21 9.02 -10.14
CA ILE A 22 -1.84 7.84 -9.34
C ILE A 22 -2.88 7.60 -8.24
N VAL A 23 -3.25 8.62 -7.47
CA VAL A 23 -4.26 8.50 -6.40
C VAL A 23 -5.61 7.99 -6.94
N ASN A 24 -6.06 8.51 -8.08
CA ASN A 24 -7.30 8.10 -8.74
C ASN A 24 -7.22 6.63 -9.21
N ARG A 25 -6.07 6.22 -9.75
CA ARG A 25 -5.84 4.84 -10.20
C ARG A 25 -5.83 3.85 -9.05
N LEU A 26 -5.17 4.17 -7.94
CA LEU A 26 -5.18 3.34 -6.73
C LEU A 26 -6.60 3.22 -6.17
N THR A 27 -7.31 4.33 -6.06
CA THR A 27 -8.69 4.37 -5.55
C THR A 27 -9.65 3.58 -6.44
N GLY A 28 -9.60 3.80 -7.76
CA GLY A 28 -10.48 3.13 -8.72
C GLY A 28 -10.21 1.63 -8.86
N ASN A 29 -9.03 1.15 -8.46
CA ASN A 29 -8.64 -0.25 -8.56
C ASN A 29 -8.38 -0.92 -7.19
N ALA A 30 -8.81 -0.31 -6.07
CA ALA A 30 -8.49 -0.79 -4.73
C ALA A 30 -8.88 -2.26 -4.52
N SER A 31 -10.12 -2.62 -4.88
CA SER A 31 -10.61 -4.01 -4.79
C SER A 31 -9.78 -4.99 -5.63
N THR A 32 -9.33 -4.58 -6.82
CA THR A 32 -8.51 -5.40 -7.71
C THR A 32 -7.10 -5.60 -7.14
N ILE A 33 -6.49 -4.55 -6.60
CA ILE A 33 -5.17 -4.61 -5.96
C ILE A 33 -5.20 -5.56 -4.77
N VAL A 34 -6.15 -5.37 -3.85
CA VAL A 34 -6.27 -6.22 -2.65
C VAL A 34 -6.57 -7.68 -3.03
N ALA A 35 -7.52 -7.93 -3.93
CA ALA A 35 -7.90 -9.29 -4.31
C ALA A 35 -6.80 -10.04 -5.07
N SER A 36 -6.05 -9.37 -5.94
CA SER A 36 -4.92 -9.98 -6.67
C SER A 36 -3.75 -10.30 -5.73
N ALA A 37 -3.43 -9.38 -4.81
CA ALA A 37 -2.40 -9.58 -3.79
C ALA A 37 -2.76 -10.73 -2.85
N ALA A 38 -4.00 -10.79 -2.36
CA ALA A 38 -4.46 -11.85 -1.46
C ALA A 38 -4.42 -13.24 -2.14
N ARG A 39 -4.87 -13.33 -3.40
CA ARG A 39 -4.76 -14.60 -4.17
C ARG A 39 -3.31 -15.04 -4.32
N SER A 40 -2.42 -14.09 -4.61
CA SER A 40 -0.98 -14.37 -4.77
C SER A 40 -0.36 -14.82 -3.44
N LEU A 41 -0.71 -14.17 -2.33
CA LEU A 41 -0.27 -14.54 -0.99
C LEU A 41 -0.72 -15.96 -0.62
N PHE A 42 -1.98 -16.32 -0.82
CA PHE A 42 -2.48 -17.64 -0.44
C PHE A 42 -2.03 -18.77 -1.39
N ALA A 43 -1.67 -18.44 -2.63
CA ALA A 43 -0.99 -19.39 -3.51
C ALA A 43 0.44 -19.67 -3.02
N GLU A 44 1.15 -18.66 -2.53
CA GLU A 44 2.50 -18.79 -1.98
C GLU A 44 2.51 -19.40 -0.57
N GLN A 45 1.50 -19.10 0.25
CA GLN A 45 1.39 -19.51 1.65
C GLN A 45 0.03 -20.19 1.92
N PRO A 46 -0.23 -21.38 1.34
CA PRO A 46 -1.52 -22.07 1.47
C PRO A 46 -1.84 -22.48 2.91
N GLN A 47 -0.84 -22.62 3.78
CA GLN A 47 -1.01 -22.92 5.20
C GLN A 47 -1.82 -21.84 5.95
N LEU A 48 -1.89 -20.60 5.45
CA LEU A 48 -2.67 -19.53 6.09
C LEU A 48 -4.17 -19.78 6.02
N ILE A 49 -4.65 -20.47 4.98
CA ILE A 49 -6.08 -20.73 4.71
C ILE A 49 -6.50 -22.17 5.06
N ALA A 50 -5.54 -23.04 5.37
CA ALA A 50 -5.81 -24.38 5.88
C ALA A 50 -6.41 -24.32 7.31
N PRO A 51 -7.12 -25.38 7.78
CA PRO A 51 -7.57 -25.46 9.15
C PRO A 51 -6.44 -25.20 10.16
N GLY A 52 -6.66 -24.27 11.09
CA GLY A 52 -5.64 -23.81 12.05
C GLY A 52 -4.83 -22.59 11.59
N GLY A 53 -4.89 -22.22 10.30
CA GLY A 53 -4.23 -21.04 9.75
C GLY A 53 -4.86 -19.72 10.23
N ASN A 54 -4.07 -18.63 10.17
CA ASN A 54 -4.51 -17.33 10.68
C ASN A 54 -5.54 -16.64 9.76
N ALA A 55 -5.63 -17.01 8.48
CA ALA A 55 -6.69 -16.58 7.57
C ALA A 55 -7.88 -17.59 7.52
N TYR A 56 -7.80 -18.71 8.24
CA TYR A 56 -8.91 -19.67 8.39
C TYR A 56 -9.86 -19.26 9.52
N THR A 57 -10.90 -18.55 9.14
CA THR A 57 -12.26 -19.02 8.77
C THR A 57 -12.82 -17.87 7.92
N SER A 58 -14.07 -17.88 7.44
CA SER A 58 -14.61 -16.75 6.66
C SER A 58 -14.47 -15.40 7.40
N ARG A 59 -14.60 -15.40 8.74
CA ARG A 59 -14.40 -14.20 9.57
C ARG A 59 -12.95 -13.70 9.53
N ARG A 60 -11.96 -14.60 9.64
CA ARG A 60 -10.54 -14.21 9.63
C ARG A 60 -10.05 -13.84 8.23
N MET A 61 -10.56 -14.52 7.20
CA MET A 61 -10.34 -14.15 5.81
C MET A 61 -10.84 -12.72 5.55
N ALA A 62 -12.07 -12.41 5.96
CA ALA A 62 -12.62 -11.06 5.82
C ALA A 62 -11.79 -10.01 6.59
N ALA A 63 -11.32 -10.34 7.79
CA ALA A 63 -10.43 -9.45 8.55
C ALA A 63 -9.10 -9.21 7.83
N CYS A 64 -8.48 -10.26 7.27
CA CYS A 64 -7.24 -10.14 6.49
C CYS A 64 -7.41 -9.22 5.28
N LEU A 65 -8.48 -9.42 4.48
CA LEU A 65 -8.76 -8.58 3.31
C LEU A 65 -9.04 -7.12 3.70
N ARG A 66 -9.77 -6.90 4.80
CA ARG A 66 -10.02 -5.56 5.34
C ARG A 66 -8.72 -4.88 5.77
N ASP A 67 -7.83 -5.58 6.46
CA ASP A 67 -6.55 -5.02 6.89
C ASP A 67 -5.69 -4.63 5.68
N MET A 68 -5.66 -5.45 4.62
CA MET A 68 -5.01 -5.11 3.35
C MET A 68 -5.60 -3.85 2.71
N GLU A 69 -6.92 -3.72 2.69
CA GLU A 69 -7.61 -2.51 2.19
C GLU A 69 -7.28 -1.27 3.04
N ILE A 70 -7.24 -1.41 4.37
CA ILE A 70 -6.86 -0.32 5.29
C ILE A 70 -5.45 0.18 4.98
N ILE A 71 -4.49 -0.72 4.80
CA ILE A 71 -3.11 -0.35 4.47
C ILE A 71 -3.06 0.39 3.12
N LEU A 72 -3.70 -0.15 2.07
CA LEU A 72 -3.74 0.50 0.76
C LEU A 72 -4.37 1.90 0.83
N ARG A 73 -5.42 2.06 1.64
CA ARG A 73 -6.10 3.35 1.84
C ARG A 73 -5.17 4.38 2.49
N TYR A 74 -4.42 4.02 3.53
CA TYR A 74 -3.49 4.93 4.18
C TYR A 74 -2.24 5.23 3.35
N ILE A 75 -1.79 4.29 2.52
CA ILE A 75 -0.77 4.54 1.49
C ILE A 75 -1.31 5.54 0.45
N THR A 76 -2.56 5.39 0.02
CA THR A 76 -3.20 6.32 -0.91
C THR A 76 -3.32 7.73 -0.32
N TYR A 77 -3.62 7.85 0.98
CA TYR A 77 -3.59 9.14 1.68
C TYR A 77 -2.19 9.74 1.71
N SER A 78 -1.17 8.94 2.01
CA SER A 78 0.24 9.39 2.02
C SER A 78 0.70 9.83 0.63
N MET A 79 0.27 9.11 -0.42
CA MET A 79 0.52 9.48 -1.81
C MET A 79 -0.14 10.80 -2.17
N PHE A 80 -1.36 11.06 -1.67
CA PHE A 80 -2.04 12.33 -1.90
C PHE A 80 -1.36 13.49 -1.16
N THR A 81 -0.98 13.30 0.11
CA THR A 81 -0.36 14.34 0.94
C THR A 81 1.12 14.56 0.64
N GLY A 82 1.79 13.59 0.00
CA GLY A 82 3.24 13.59 -0.19
C GLY A 82 4.03 13.43 1.12
N ASP A 83 3.43 12.80 2.11
CA ASP A 83 4.00 12.62 3.45
C ASP A 83 3.44 11.37 4.14
N ALA A 84 4.30 10.65 4.87
CA ALA A 84 3.95 9.37 5.50
C ALA A 84 3.27 9.49 6.88
N SER A 85 3.16 10.68 7.47
CA SER A 85 2.68 10.84 8.86
C SER A 85 1.29 10.23 9.07
N VAL A 86 0.39 10.37 8.10
CA VAL A 86 -0.97 9.80 8.20
C VAL A 86 -0.95 8.26 8.21
N LEU A 87 -0.04 7.65 7.46
CA LEU A 87 0.16 6.20 7.48
C LEU A 87 0.77 5.75 8.80
N ASP A 88 1.81 6.44 9.27
CA ASP A 88 2.49 6.11 10.52
C ASP A 88 1.56 6.22 11.73
N ASP A 89 0.97 7.40 11.94
CA ASP A 89 0.27 7.73 13.17
C ASP A 89 -1.08 7.02 13.30
N ARG A 90 -1.76 6.80 12.17
CA ARG A 90 -3.16 6.34 12.14
C ARG A 90 -3.33 4.89 11.68
N CYS A 91 -2.28 4.28 11.13
CA CYS A 91 -2.34 2.90 10.64
C CYS A 91 -1.24 2.02 11.24
N LEU A 92 0.02 2.45 11.20
CA LEU A 92 1.15 1.57 11.52
C LEU A 92 1.51 1.57 13.01
N ASN A 93 1.23 2.67 13.72
CA ASN A 93 1.53 2.78 15.16
C ASN A 93 0.82 1.68 15.97
N GLY A 94 1.59 0.80 16.61
CA GLY A 94 1.08 -0.32 17.41
C GLY A 94 0.57 -1.53 16.60
N LEU A 95 0.68 -1.51 15.28
CA LEU A 95 0.12 -2.56 14.42
C LEU A 95 0.88 -3.89 14.57
N ARG A 96 2.22 -3.84 14.70
CA ARG A 96 3.06 -5.01 14.98
C ARG A 96 2.65 -5.69 16.27
N GLU A 97 2.53 -4.92 17.35
CA GLU A 97 2.15 -5.40 18.68
C GLU A 97 0.74 -6.00 18.66
N THR A 98 -0.16 -5.40 17.89
CA THR A 98 -1.52 -5.94 17.67
C THR A 98 -1.45 -7.30 16.98
N TYR A 99 -0.69 -7.44 15.89
CA TYR A 99 -0.55 -8.72 15.19
C TYR A 99 0.13 -9.79 16.04
N LEU A 100 1.17 -9.43 16.80
CA LEU A 100 1.82 -10.33 17.75
C LEU A 100 0.83 -10.83 18.81
N ALA A 101 0.04 -9.95 19.40
CA ALA A 101 -0.96 -10.31 20.41
C ALA A 101 -2.08 -11.21 19.85
N LEU A 102 -2.44 -11.05 18.58
CA LEU A 102 -3.45 -11.87 17.89
C LEU A 102 -2.88 -13.18 17.31
N GLY A 103 -1.57 -13.39 17.38
CA GLY A 103 -0.89 -14.53 16.75
C GLY A 103 -0.91 -14.48 15.22
N THR A 104 -1.09 -13.28 14.64
CA THR A 104 -1.03 -13.06 13.20
C THR A 104 0.44 -13.00 12.76
N PRO A 105 0.85 -13.78 11.74
CA PRO A 105 2.24 -13.79 11.29
C PRO A 105 2.59 -12.49 10.56
N GLY A 106 3.29 -11.58 11.24
CA GLY A 106 3.72 -10.28 10.71
C GLY A 106 4.49 -10.37 9.39
N ALA A 107 5.40 -11.34 9.28
CA ALA A 107 6.10 -11.64 8.03
C ALA A 107 5.17 -11.97 6.85
N SER A 108 4.07 -12.72 7.07
CA SER A 108 3.08 -12.99 6.02
C SER A 108 2.29 -11.74 5.64
N VAL A 109 2.01 -10.85 6.61
CA VAL A 109 1.38 -9.55 6.33
C VAL A 109 2.30 -8.70 5.45
N ALA A 110 3.60 -8.64 5.78
CA ALA A 110 4.60 -7.94 4.98
C ALA A 110 4.66 -8.46 3.53
N VAL A 111 4.67 -9.80 3.33
CA VAL A 111 4.58 -10.38 1.97
C VAL A 111 3.30 -9.95 1.26
N GLY A 112 2.17 -9.92 1.96
CA GLY A 112 0.90 -9.41 1.42
C GLY A 112 0.98 -7.95 0.97
N VAL A 113 1.64 -7.09 1.76
CA VAL A 113 1.92 -5.69 1.41
C VAL A 113 2.82 -5.59 0.18
N ASP A 114 3.85 -6.42 0.06
CA ASP A 114 4.72 -6.46 -1.12
C ASP A 114 3.97 -6.90 -2.39
N LYS A 115 3.04 -7.86 -2.28
CA LYS A 115 2.17 -8.22 -3.41
C LYS A 115 1.24 -7.06 -3.79
N MET A 116 0.71 -6.31 -2.81
CA MET A 116 -0.07 -5.11 -3.08
C MET A 116 0.78 -4.03 -3.77
N LYS A 117 2.02 -3.82 -3.33
CA LYS A 117 2.98 -2.90 -3.96
C LYS A 117 3.15 -3.21 -5.44
N ALA A 118 3.43 -4.47 -5.77
CA ALA A 118 3.62 -4.90 -7.15
C ALA A 118 2.37 -4.64 -8.01
N ALA A 119 1.19 -5.00 -7.52
CA ALA A 119 -0.08 -4.76 -8.23
C ALA A 119 -0.40 -3.26 -8.37
N ALA A 120 -0.19 -2.48 -7.32
CA ALA A 120 -0.42 -1.04 -7.30
C ALA A 120 0.52 -0.30 -8.28
N ILE A 121 1.81 -0.64 -8.30
CA ILE A 121 2.79 -0.04 -9.23
C ILE A 121 2.45 -0.40 -10.68
N ALA A 122 2.04 -1.63 -10.96
CA ALA A 122 1.63 -2.03 -12.31
C ALA A 122 0.44 -1.20 -12.81
N ILE A 123 -0.55 -0.94 -11.95
CA ILE A 123 -1.72 -0.11 -12.28
C ILE A 123 -1.36 1.37 -12.38
N ALA A 124 -0.50 1.88 -11.50
CA ALA A 124 -0.05 3.26 -11.52
C ALA A 124 0.76 3.58 -12.79
N ASN A 125 1.53 2.61 -13.32
CA ASN A 125 2.34 2.74 -14.53
C ASN A 125 1.60 2.48 -15.85
N ASP A 126 0.34 2.04 -15.82
CA ASP A 126 -0.37 1.72 -17.07
C ASP A 126 -0.54 2.98 -17.96
N GLY A 127 0.12 3.04 -19.11
CA GLY A 127 0.02 4.20 -20.01
C GLY A 127 -1.35 4.39 -20.67
N ASN A 128 -2.28 3.44 -20.52
CA ASN A 128 -3.59 3.53 -21.14
C ASN A 128 -4.44 4.65 -20.50
N GLY A 129 -5.03 5.50 -21.34
CA GLY A 129 -5.99 6.53 -20.91
C GLY A 129 -5.39 7.71 -20.14
N ILE A 130 -4.07 7.92 -20.20
CA ILE A 130 -3.38 9.07 -19.59
C ILE A 130 -2.45 9.75 -20.60
N THR A 131 -2.15 11.03 -20.39
CA THR A 131 -1.12 11.73 -21.17
C THR A 131 0.25 11.08 -20.92
N PRO A 132 1.01 10.68 -21.96
CA PRO A 132 2.34 10.13 -21.78
C PRO A 132 3.28 11.10 -21.07
N GLY A 133 4.07 10.60 -20.12
CA GLY A 133 5.03 11.39 -19.36
C GLY A 133 5.84 10.54 -18.40
N ASP A 134 6.87 11.13 -17.80
CA ASP A 134 7.69 10.49 -16.78
C ASP A 134 7.07 10.69 -15.38
N CYS A 135 6.74 9.57 -14.74
CA CYS A 135 6.22 9.47 -13.37
C CYS A 135 7.17 8.68 -12.45
N SER A 136 8.41 8.41 -12.86
CA SER A 136 9.37 7.56 -12.15
C SER A 136 9.58 7.96 -10.69
N ASN A 137 9.71 9.25 -10.41
CA ASN A 137 9.83 9.78 -9.06
C ASN A 137 8.62 9.46 -8.18
N LEU A 138 7.40 9.63 -8.71
CA LEU A 138 6.17 9.35 -7.97
C LEU A 138 5.94 7.84 -7.75
N ILE A 139 6.35 7.02 -8.72
CA ILE A 139 6.30 5.55 -8.58
C ILE A 139 7.31 5.07 -7.53
N SER A 140 8.50 5.67 -7.52
CA SER A 140 9.49 5.43 -6.46
C SER A 140 8.93 5.81 -5.09
N GLU A 141 8.36 7.01 -4.96
CA GLU A 141 7.70 7.49 -3.75
C GLU A 141 6.59 6.53 -3.28
N LEU A 142 5.68 6.12 -4.18
CA LEU A 142 4.64 5.13 -3.89
C LEU A 142 5.25 3.83 -3.33
N GLY A 143 6.32 3.35 -3.95
CA GLY A 143 7.07 2.18 -3.50
C GLY A 143 7.58 2.32 -2.07
N THR A 144 8.08 3.50 -1.68
CA THR A 144 8.58 3.75 -0.32
C THR A 144 7.49 3.67 0.74
N TYR A 145 6.26 4.11 0.45
CA TYR A 145 5.14 4.00 1.41
C TYR A 145 4.74 2.54 1.65
N PHE A 146 4.76 1.70 0.60
CA PHE A 146 4.56 0.26 0.75
C PHE A 146 5.69 -0.40 1.55
N ASP A 147 6.94 -0.08 1.25
CA ASP A 147 8.10 -0.64 1.98
C ASP A 147 8.05 -0.27 3.46
N ARG A 148 7.66 0.97 3.77
CA ARG A 148 7.45 1.44 5.14
C ARG A 148 6.37 0.63 5.87
N ALA A 149 5.23 0.38 5.22
CA ALA A 149 4.16 -0.44 5.78
C ALA A 149 4.59 -1.90 6.01
N ALA A 150 5.32 -2.50 5.07
CA ALA A 150 5.84 -3.86 5.19
C ALA A 150 6.84 -3.99 6.35
N GLN A 151 7.78 -3.05 6.47
CA GLN A 151 8.77 -3.03 7.55
C GLN A 151 8.14 -2.83 8.93
N ALA A 152 7.05 -2.06 9.02
CA ALA A 152 6.38 -1.81 10.30
C ALA A 152 5.72 -3.06 10.89
N VAL A 153 5.38 -4.07 10.07
CA VAL A 153 4.65 -5.27 10.51
C VAL A 153 5.47 -6.56 10.50
N ALA A 154 6.60 -6.58 9.79
CA ALA A 154 7.45 -7.78 9.58
C ALA A 154 8.06 -8.36 10.87
#